data_AF-A0A1F5GGZ9-F1
#
_entry.id   AF-A0A1F5GGZ9-F1
#
_cell.length_a   1.000
_cell.length_b   1.000
_cell.length_c   1.000
_cell.angle_alpha   90.00
_cell.angle_beta   90.00
_cell.angle_gamma   90.00
#
_symmetry.space_group_name_H-M   'P 1'
#
loop_
_entity.id
_entity.type
_entity.pdbx_description
1 polymer ?
#
loop_
_entity_poly.entity_id
_entity_poly.type
_entity_poly.pdbx_seq_one_letter_code
_entity_poly.pdbx_strand_id
1 'polypeptide(L)'
;MPSSGEVRPTNLIRVIPHPLTVYIADKFLGEGLTEEGHKKLKNLVKKMLEREKVQASREVPQIYQDCGFEFKIEGAENIPKSGSTLFIGNHTRSGPLAGMAQYFETTQIVHDERTQVYDEHLREPVAIAQRGLTKIRRLPGGRKLVFTVPFTPQFYDMAAEALNWVTVDIARFDSSGQIVNWQRLPRRVTEDLIAGGAVLWFPQGKHEEPSNLAMPEKSEGLLTKLKDKDVKLVAMRFVPADKLPSMSIFFSDAVHIQAIPQPEGRVDMAAFVARYLEPLGPKS
;
A
#
# COMPACT_ATOMS: atom_id res chain seq x y z
N MET A 1 6.46 -40.39 -17.48
CA MET A 1 6.84 -39.23 -16.64
C MET A 1 7.85 -38.40 -17.43
N PRO A 2 7.50 -37.21 -17.91
CA PRO A 2 8.47 -36.29 -18.50
C PRO A 2 9.10 -35.40 -17.42
N SER A 3 10.38 -35.14 -17.64
CA SER A 3 11.37 -34.50 -16.79
C SER A 3 11.12 -33.02 -16.51
N SER A 4 11.59 -32.60 -15.33
CA SER A 4 11.95 -31.24 -14.91
C SER A 4 12.13 -30.26 -16.08
N GLY A 5 11.15 -29.39 -16.27
CA GLY A 5 11.28 -28.23 -17.12
C GLY A 5 12.30 -27.29 -16.49
N GLU A 6 13.53 -27.31 -17.00
CA GLU A 6 14.50 -26.24 -16.80
C GLU A 6 13.86 -24.93 -17.26
N VAL A 7 13.42 -24.13 -16.30
CA VAL A 7 13.11 -22.72 -16.52
C VAL A 7 14.42 -22.07 -16.91
N ARG A 8 14.61 -21.82 -18.21
CA ARG A 8 15.73 -21.03 -18.70
C ARG A 8 15.72 -19.69 -17.96
N PRO A 9 16.83 -19.27 -17.32
CA PRO A 9 16.91 -17.93 -16.76
C PRO A 9 16.74 -16.96 -17.92
N THR A 10 15.63 -16.22 -17.93
CA THR A 10 15.52 -15.02 -18.74
C THR A 10 16.78 -14.21 -18.46
N ASN A 11 17.52 -13.84 -19.51
CA ASN A 11 18.64 -12.90 -19.44
C ASN A 11 18.11 -11.57 -18.90
N LEU A 12 17.90 -11.52 -17.58
CA LEU A 12 17.51 -10.36 -16.81
C LEU A 12 18.76 -9.50 -16.77
N ILE A 13 18.73 -8.43 -17.57
CA ILE A 13 19.65 -7.31 -17.48
C ILE A 13 19.87 -7.04 -15.98
N ARG A 14 21.11 -7.22 -15.53
CA ARG A 14 21.55 -6.89 -14.17
C ARG A 14 21.26 -5.39 -14.01
N VAL A 15 20.13 -5.04 -13.41
CA VAL A 15 19.75 -3.64 -13.21
C VAL A 15 20.67 -3.11 -12.13
N ILE A 16 21.76 -2.46 -12.55
CA ILE A 16 22.66 -1.77 -11.63
C ILE A 16 21.85 -0.56 -11.13
N PRO A 17 21.63 -0.42 -9.82
CA PRO A 17 20.93 0.73 -9.29
C PRO A 17 21.70 1.99 -9.65
N HIS A 18 21.11 2.80 -10.54
CA HIS A 18 21.74 4.04 -11.00
C HIS A 18 21.94 4.97 -9.79
N PRO A 19 23.08 5.66 -9.63
CA PRO A 19 23.32 6.56 -8.50
C PRO A 19 22.21 7.60 -8.27
N LEU A 20 21.54 8.02 -9.35
CA LEU A 20 20.37 8.89 -9.31
C LEU A 20 19.17 8.27 -8.58
N THR A 21 18.99 6.95 -8.65
CA THR A 21 17.92 6.22 -7.94
C THR A 21 18.12 6.26 -6.42
N VAL A 22 19.36 6.05 -5.96
CA VAL A 22 19.72 6.18 -4.54
C VAL A 22 19.51 7.61 -4.06
N TYR A 23 19.94 8.59 -4.85
CA TYR A 23 19.76 10.02 -4.52
C TYR A 23 18.28 10.43 -4.45
N ILE A 24 17.45 9.94 -5.38
CA ILE A 24 16.00 10.19 -5.37
C ILE A 24 15.37 9.53 -4.14
N ALA A 25 15.71 8.28 -3.84
CA ALA A 25 15.22 7.61 -2.64
C ALA A 25 15.61 8.37 -1.36
N ASP A 26 16.87 8.75 -1.20
CA ASP A 26 17.37 9.51 -0.05
C ASP A 26 16.71 10.89 0.10
N LYS A 27 16.57 11.64 -1.00
CA LYS A 27 15.99 12.98 -0.98
C LYS A 27 14.47 12.99 -0.75
N PHE A 28 13.75 11.99 -1.26
CA PHE A 28 12.29 11.95 -1.15
C PHE A 28 11.79 11.17 0.06
N LEU A 29 12.53 10.14 0.53
CA LEU A 29 12.13 9.32 1.68
C LEU A 29 12.74 9.81 3.00
N GLY A 30 13.85 10.55 2.94
CA GLY A 30 14.58 11.00 4.12
C GLY A 30 14.11 12.31 4.73
N GLU A 31 13.27 13.08 4.04
CA GLU A 31 12.80 14.38 4.53
C GLU A 31 12.00 14.20 5.84
N GLY A 32 12.54 14.75 6.95
CA GLY A 32 11.97 14.64 8.30
C GLY A 32 12.57 13.54 9.18
N LEU A 33 13.57 12.78 8.71
CA LEU A 33 14.30 11.80 9.53
C LEU A 33 15.44 12.44 10.34
N THR A 34 15.79 11.80 11.46
CA THR A 34 17.06 12.05 12.16
C THR A 34 18.25 11.57 11.30
N GLU A 35 19.47 12.01 11.61
CA GLU A 35 20.68 11.56 10.89
C GLU A 35 20.87 10.03 10.97
N GLU A 36 20.56 9.43 12.11
CA GLU A 36 20.58 7.98 12.30
C GLU A 36 19.49 7.28 11.48
N GLY A 37 18.27 7.81 11.47
CA GLY A 37 17.18 7.35 10.63
C GLY A 37 17.53 7.38 9.15
N HIS A 38 18.17 8.47 8.68
CA HIS A 38 18.70 8.59 7.33
C HIS A 38 19.71 7.48 7.01
N LYS A 39 20.63 7.18 7.93
CA LYS A 39 21.62 6.11 7.72
C LYS A 39 20.97 4.73 7.61
N LYS A 40 19.98 4.43 8.46
CA LYS A 40 19.23 3.16 8.43
C LYS A 40 18.37 3.04 7.17
N LEU A 41 17.64 4.10 6.80
CA LEU A 41 16.86 4.14 5.55
C LEU A 41 17.77 3.96 4.33
N LYS A 42 18.93 4.62 4.30
CA LYS A 42 19.90 4.47 3.21
C LYS A 42 20.43 3.04 3.08
N ASN A 43 20.69 2.38 4.20
CA ASN A 43 21.09 0.96 4.21
C ASN A 43 19.96 0.06 3.69
N LEU A 44 18.71 0.30 4.11
CA LEU A 44 17.54 -0.42 3.64
C LEU A 44 17.34 -0.25 2.14
N VAL A 45 17.39 1.00 1.64
CA VAL A 45 17.33 1.33 0.21
C VAL A 45 18.43 0.61 -0.55
N LYS A 46 19.66 0.58 -0.01
CA LYS A 46 20.77 -0.16 -0.61
C LYS A 46 20.45 -1.66 -0.73
N LYS A 47 19.96 -2.31 0.34
CA LYS A 47 19.53 -3.72 0.31
C LYS A 47 18.49 -3.97 -0.78
N MET A 48 17.45 -3.13 -0.85
CA MET A 48 16.39 -3.23 -1.87
C MET A 48 16.96 -3.15 -3.29
N LEU A 49 17.90 -2.22 -3.50
CA LEU A 49 18.56 -2.00 -4.79
C LEU A 49 19.55 -3.12 -5.16
N GLU A 50 20.11 -3.80 -4.17
CA GLU A 50 20.94 -5.00 -4.33
C GLU A 50 20.09 -6.28 -4.48
N ARG A 51 18.75 -6.16 -4.47
CA ARG A 51 17.75 -7.25 -4.53
C ARG A 51 17.85 -8.23 -3.38
N GLU A 52 18.30 -7.76 -2.23
CA GLU A 52 18.18 -8.52 -0.99
C GLU A 52 16.72 -8.53 -0.55
N LYS A 53 16.26 -9.67 -0.01
CA LYS A 53 14.92 -9.75 0.58
C LYS A 53 14.88 -8.88 1.84
N VAL A 54 13.84 -8.06 1.95
CA VAL A 54 13.57 -7.21 3.11
C VAL A 54 12.24 -7.64 3.72
N GLN A 55 12.24 -7.96 5.01
CA GLN A 55 11.00 -8.23 5.73
C GLN A 55 10.39 -6.90 6.15
N ALA A 56 9.45 -6.40 5.35
CA ALA A 56 8.82 -5.08 5.51
C ALA A 56 8.23 -4.89 6.91
N SER A 57 7.55 -5.91 7.44
CA SER A 57 6.97 -5.97 8.78
C SER A 57 7.99 -5.93 9.93
N ARG A 58 9.28 -6.23 9.70
CA ARG A 58 10.28 -6.40 10.78
C ARG A 58 11.43 -5.40 10.71
N GLU A 59 11.89 -5.06 9.51
CA GLU A 59 13.11 -4.25 9.34
C GLU A 59 12.86 -2.74 9.26
N VAL A 60 11.66 -2.32 8.86
CA VAL A 60 11.36 -0.91 8.56
C VAL A 60 10.73 -0.14 9.73
N PRO A 61 9.80 -0.72 10.52
CA PRO A 61 9.21 -0.04 11.67
C PRO A 61 10.24 0.45 12.70
N GLN A 62 11.32 -0.31 12.92
CA GLN A 62 12.41 0.10 13.81
C GLN A 62 13.02 1.45 13.40
N ILE A 63 13.11 1.74 12.10
CA ILE A 63 13.64 3.02 11.59
C ILE A 63 12.74 4.19 12.00
N TYR A 64 11.43 4.00 12.02
CA TYR A 64 10.47 5.03 12.42
C TYR A 64 10.46 5.25 13.93
N GLN A 65 10.55 4.18 14.73
CA GLN A 65 10.68 4.25 16.19
C GLN A 65 11.94 5.04 16.59
N ASP A 66 13.07 4.78 15.92
CA ASP A 66 14.33 5.48 16.16
C ASP A 66 14.30 6.97 15.73
N CYS A 67 13.29 7.37 14.95
CA CYS A 67 13.03 8.76 14.59
C CYS A 67 12.03 9.46 15.51
N GLY A 68 11.62 8.78 16.59
CA GLY A 68 10.62 9.28 17.54
C GLY A 68 9.21 9.34 16.95
N PHE A 69 8.93 8.61 15.86
CA PHE A 69 7.60 8.58 15.27
C PHE A 69 6.67 7.68 16.10
N GLU A 70 5.56 8.23 16.58
CA GLU A 70 4.61 7.52 17.43
C GLU A 70 3.36 7.08 16.66
N PHE A 71 2.99 5.81 16.82
CA PHE A 71 1.73 5.27 16.30
C PHE A 71 0.72 5.06 17.41
N LYS A 72 -0.51 5.52 17.19
CA LYS A 72 -1.65 5.21 18.06
C LYS A 72 -2.56 4.24 17.31
N ILE A 73 -2.70 3.04 17.83
CA ILE A 73 -3.41 1.96 17.14
C ILE A 73 -4.71 1.67 17.89
N GLU A 74 -5.81 1.63 17.14
CA GLU A 74 -7.13 1.28 17.67
C GLU A 74 -7.81 0.23 16.79
N GLY A 75 -8.37 -0.81 17.41
CA GLY A 75 -9.09 -1.88 16.71
C GLY A 75 -8.20 -2.96 16.08
N ALA A 76 -6.91 -3.05 16.44
CA ALA A 76 -6.03 -4.12 15.94
C ALA A 76 -6.60 -5.52 16.23
N GLU A 77 -7.29 -5.68 17.35
CA GLU A 77 -8.00 -6.90 17.76
C GLU A 77 -9.12 -7.33 16.79
N ASN A 78 -9.59 -6.43 15.94
CA ASN A 78 -10.61 -6.69 14.92
C ASN A 78 -10.03 -7.38 13.67
N ILE A 79 -8.70 -7.43 13.55
CA ILE A 79 -8.02 -8.07 12.44
C ILE A 79 -8.26 -9.59 12.51
N PRO A 80 -8.74 -10.23 11.42
CA PRO A 80 -8.93 -11.67 11.41
C PRO A 80 -7.62 -12.41 11.63
N LYS A 81 -7.60 -13.30 12.62
CA LYS A 81 -6.42 -14.15 12.94
C LYS A 81 -6.02 -15.09 11.80
N SER A 82 -6.96 -15.41 10.90
CA SER A 82 -6.78 -16.25 9.72
C SER A 82 -7.76 -15.88 8.60
N GLY A 83 -7.55 -16.49 7.43
CA GLY A 83 -8.44 -16.40 6.27
C GLY A 83 -8.12 -15.23 5.36
N SER A 84 -8.79 -15.20 4.21
CA SER A 84 -8.59 -14.20 3.16
C SER A 84 -9.05 -12.82 3.62
N THR A 85 -8.13 -11.86 3.70
CA THR A 85 -8.46 -10.51 4.18
C THR A 85 -7.96 -9.42 3.24
N LEU A 86 -8.87 -8.58 2.77
CA LEU A 86 -8.56 -7.37 2.02
C LEU A 86 -8.74 -6.16 2.94
N PHE A 87 -7.64 -5.48 3.20
CA PHE A 87 -7.63 -4.23 3.95
C PHE A 87 -7.80 -3.06 3.00
N ILE A 88 -8.75 -2.18 3.29
CA ILE A 88 -9.11 -1.05 2.44
C ILE A 88 -8.93 0.23 3.25
N GLY A 89 -7.94 1.05 2.87
CA GLY A 89 -7.61 2.26 3.61
C GLY A 89 -7.71 3.55 2.82
N ASN A 90 -7.85 4.68 3.52
CA ASN A 90 -7.55 5.99 2.96
C ASN A 90 -6.04 6.17 2.77
N HIS A 91 -5.67 6.93 1.74
CA HIS A 91 -4.31 7.22 1.38
C HIS A 91 -4.00 8.66 1.77
N THR A 92 -3.65 8.85 3.03
CA THR A 92 -3.57 10.19 3.60
C THR A 92 -2.32 10.92 3.15
N ARG A 93 -2.48 12.17 2.72
CA ARG A 93 -1.40 13.11 2.48
C ARG A 93 -0.83 13.53 3.83
N SER A 94 0.26 12.91 4.17
CA SER A 94 1.15 13.31 5.23
C SER A 94 2.55 13.42 4.61
N GLY A 95 3.50 14.11 5.25
CA GLY A 95 4.87 14.21 4.71
C GLY A 95 5.45 12.82 4.36
N PRO A 96 6.53 12.75 3.56
CA PRO A 96 7.03 11.48 3.02
C PRO A 96 7.27 10.39 4.09
N LEU A 97 7.70 10.81 5.28
CA LEU A 97 7.84 9.94 6.45
C LEU A 97 6.53 9.26 6.83
N ALA A 98 5.48 10.04 7.08
CA ALA A 98 4.18 9.55 7.54
C ALA A 98 3.43 8.79 6.42
N GLY A 99 3.61 9.20 5.16
CA GLY A 99 3.00 8.53 4.01
C GLY A 99 3.56 7.13 3.75
N MET A 100 4.82 6.87 4.09
CA MET A 100 5.42 5.52 4.01
C MET A 100 5.20 4.72 5.30
N ALA A 101 5.26 5.39 6.46
CA ALA A 101 5.00 4.81 7.77
C ALA A 101 3.67 4.04 7.83
N GLN A 102 2.62 4.57 7.19
CA GLN A 102 1.31 3.93 7.17
C GLN A 102 1.34 2.52 6.56
N TYR A 103 2.17 2.30 5.53
CA TYR A 103 2.28 1.00 4.87
C TYR A 103 3.05 0.01 5.74
N PHE A 104 4.20 0.43 6.28
CA PHE A 104 5.07 -0.44 7.06
C PHE A 104 4.46 -0.84 8.40
N GLU A 105 3.91 0.13 9.14
CA GLU A 105 3.29 -0.13 10.44
C GLU A 105 2.06 -1.04 10.28
N THR A 106 1.20 -0.77 9.30
CA THR A 106 0.05 -1.63 9.00
C THR A 106 0.50 -3.04 8.62
N THR A 107 1.56 -3.17 7.82
CA THR A 107 2.10 -4.49 7.43
C THR A 107 2.51 -5.27 8.68
N GLN A 108 3.19 -4.63 9.63
CA GLN A 108 3.57 -5.25 10.89
C GLN A 108 2.36 -5.66 11.74
N ILE A 109 1.43 -4.73 12.02
CA ILE A 109 0.25 -4.99 12.84
C ILE A 109 -0.55 -6.17 12.26
N VAL A 110 -0.79 -6.16 10.95
CA VAL A 110 -1.53 -7.23 10.27
C VAL A 110 -0.80 -8.56 10.36
N HIS A 111 0.53 -8.59 10.17
CA HIS A 111 1.32 -9.79 10.35
C HIS A 111 1.21 -10.33 11.79
N ASP A 112 1.33 -9.46 12.78
CA ASP A 112 1.36 -9.83 14.20
C ASP A 112 0.01 -10.36 14.68
N GLU A 113 -1.09 -9.75 14.25
CA GLU A 113 -2.45 -10.18 14.60
C GLU A 113 -2.89 -11.49 13.90
N ARG A 114 -2.35 -11.78 12.71
CA ARG A 114 -2.66 -12.99 11.91
C ARG A 114 -1.97 -14.26 12.43
N THR A 115 -2.06 -14.48 13.74
CA THR A 115 -1.38 -15.56 14.49
C THR A 115 -1.76 -16.99 14.09
N GLN A 116 -2.85 -17.20 13.34
CA GLN A 116 -3.33 -18.53 12.92
C GLN A 116 -3.00 -18.85 11.45
N VAL A 117 -2.21 -18.01 10.76
CA VAL A 117 -1.68 -18.28 9.42
C VAL A 117 -0.24 -18.76 9.53
N TYR A 118 -0.02 -20.07 9.37
CA TYR A 118 1.31 -20.67 9.50
C TYR A 118 2.24 -20.42 8.31
N ASP A 119 1.68 -20.24 7.12
CA ASP A 119 2.46 -19.92 5.93
C ASP A 119 2.83 -18.44 5.95
N GLU A 120 4.10 -18.14 6.24
CA GLU A 120 4.64 -16.78 6.30
C GLU A 120 4.43 -16.01 4.97
N HIS A 121 4.34 -16.70 3.83
CA HIS A 121 4.06 -16.06 2.55
C HIS A 121 2.64 -15.49 2.46
N LEU A 122 1.68 -16.13 3.14
CA LEU A 122 0.28 -15.70 3.20
C LEU A 122 0.01 -14.81 4.42
N ARG A 123 0.82 -14.95 5.47
CA ARG A 123 0.71 -14.16 6.69
C ARG A 123 1.16 -12.72 6.47
N GLU A 124 2.31 -12.52 5.83
CA GLU A 124 2.82 -11.20 5.46
C GLU A 124 1.88 -10.55 4.42
N PRO A 125 1.29 -9.38 4.70
CA PRO A 125 0.35 -8.78 3.77
C PRO A 125 1.07 -8.17 2.56
N VAL A 126 0.47 -8.32 1.39
CA VAL A 126 0.96 -7.71 0.14
C VAL A 126 0.35 -6.31 -0.01
N ALA A 127 1.18 -5.26 -0.02
CA ALA A 127 0.71 -3.92 -0.35
C ALA A 127 0.73 -3.65 -1.86
N ILE A 128 -0.21 -2.83 -2.32
CA ILE A 128 -0.31 -2.37 -3.71
C ILE A 128 0.25 -0.95 -3.80
N ALA A 129 1.42 -0.80 -4.45
CA ALA A 129 2.09 0.47 -4.66
C ALA A 129 1.89 1.00 -6.10
N GLN A 130 1.96 2.32 -6.28
CA GLN A 130 1.96 2.91 -7.62
C GLN A 130 3.36 2.91 -8.22
N ARG A 131 3.46 2.58 -9.50
CA ARG A 131 4.72 2.44 -10.25
C ARG A 131 5.33 3.79 -10.62
N GLY A 132 5.80 4.51 -9.61
CA GLY A 132 6.56 5.75 -9.75
C GLY A 132 5.89 6.97 -9.14
N LEU A 133 6.69 8.02 -9.00
CA LEU A 133 6.28 9.29 -8.41
C LEU A 133 5.78 10.25 -9.49
N THR A 134 4.60 10.79 -9.29
CA THR A 134 4.04 11.83 -10.18
C THR A 134 4.33 13.22 -9.63
N LYS A 135 4.83 14.12 -10.48
CA LYS A 135 5.02 15.53 -10.16
C LYS A 135 4.16 16.41 -11.05
N ILE A 136 3.55 17.43 -10.45
CA ILE A 136 2.74 18.43 -11.14
C ILE A 136 3.53 19.73 -11.17
N ARG A 137 3.75 20.28 -12.37
CA ARG A 137 4.32 21.62 -12.57
C ARG A 137 3.25 22.53 -13.16
N ARG A 138 2.96 23.64 -12.48
CA ARG A 138 2.14 24.72 -13.04
C ARG A 138 3.00 25.52 -14.01
N LEU A 139 2.54 25.65 -15.25
CA LEU A 139 3.16 26.44 -16.30
C LEU A 139 2.47 27.82 -16.37
N PRO A 140 3.12 28.83 -16.97
CA PRO A 140 2.49 30.11 -17.26
C PRO A 140 1.16 29.94 -18.01
N GLY A 141 0.16 30.73 -17.63
CA GLY A 141 -1.21 30.63 -18.16
C GLY A 141 -2.06 29.52 -17.53
N GLY A 142 -1.69 29.02 -16.33
CA GLY A 142 -2.51 28.08 -15.56
C GLY A 142 -2.47 26.62 -16.04
N ARG A 143 -1.73 26.31 -17.11
CA ARG A 143 -1.58 24.94 -17.63
C ARG A 143 -0.86 24.07 -16.61
N LYS A 144 -1.33 22.84 -16.41
CA LYS A 144 -0.68 21.84 -15.54
C LYS A 144 0.06 20.82 -16.40
N LEU A 145 1.36 20.68 -16.19
CA LEU A 145 2.15 19.58 -16.72
C LEU A 145 2.25 18.50 -15.63
N VAL A 146 1.68 17.33 -15.89
CA VAL A 146 1.80 16.16 -15.02
C VAL A 146 2.79 15.22 -15.66
N PHE A 147 3.87 14.87 -14.95
CA PHE A 147 4.88 13.94 -15.47
C PHE A 147 5.35 12.99 -14.36
N THR A 148 5.74 11.79 -14.77
CA THR A 148 6.37 10.81 -13.89
C THR A 148 7.85 11.17 -13.74
N VAL A 149 8.34 11.22 -12.51
CA VAL A 149 9.76 11.51 -12.25
C VAL A 149 10.59 10.37 -12.84
N PRO A 150 11.59 10.66 -13.71
CA PRO A 150 12.42 9.63 -14.32
C PRO A 150 13.03 8.68 -13.29
N PHE A 151 13.20 7.41 -13.68
CA PHE A 151 13.77 6.32 -12.86
C PHE A 151 12.96 5.90 -11.62
N THR A 152 11.97 6.69 -11.18
CA THR A 152 11.09 6.28 -10.07
C THR A 152 10.26 5.03 -10.37
N PRO A 153 9.76 4.76 -11.59
CA PRO A 153 9.07 3.48 -11.85
C PRO A 153 9.94 2.25 -11.56
N GLN A 154 11.21 2.28 -12.00
CA GLN A 154 12.16 1.19 -11.78
C GLN A 154 12.52 1.05 -10.30
N PHE A 155 12.67 2.16 -9.57
CA PHE A 155 12.88 2.15 -8.13
C PHE A 155 11.74 1.44 -7.40
N TYR A 156 10.49 1.82 -7.70
CA TYR A 156 9.32 1.24 -7.06
C TYR A 156 9.15 -0.25 -7.40
N ASP A 157 9.49 -0.67 -8.63
CA ASP A 157 9.50 -2.10 -9.00
C ASP A 157 10.51 -2.89 -8.15
N MET A 158 11.74 -2.38 -7.99
CA MET A 158 12.78 -3.02 -7.17
C MET A 158 12.43 -3.02 -5.67
N ALA A 159 11.91 -1.91 -5.16
CA ALA A 159 11.47 -1.82 -3.77
C ALA A 159 10.30 -2.78 -3.49
N ALA A 160 9.33 -2.87 -4.40
CA ALA A 160 8.22 -3.79 -4.26
C ALA A 160 8.66 -5.25 -4.28
N GLU A 161 9.59 -5.63 -5.15
CA GLU A 161 10.17 -6.97 -5.17
C GLU A 161 10.85 -7.31 -3.83
N ALA A 162 11.65 -6.39 -3.29
CA ALA A 162 12.35 -6.58 -2.03
C ALA A 162 11.39 -6.71 -0.82
N LEU A 163 10.27 -5.96 -0.83
CA LEU A 163 9.29 -5.90 0.26
C LEU A 163 8.14 -6.93 0.14
N ASN A 164 8.16 -7.81 -0.86
CA ASN A 164 7.02 -8.67 -1.23
C ASN A 164 5.71 -7.88 -1.52
N TRP A 165 5.84 -6.68 -2.08
CA TRP A 165 4.72 -5.86 -2.54
C TRP A 165 4.51 -6.04 -4.04
N VAL A 166 3.51 -5.35 -4.60
CA VAL A 166 3.30 -5.26 -6.04
C VAL A 166 3.16 -3.82 -6.50
N THR A 167 3.63 -3.53 -7.71
CA THR A 167 3.39 -2.25 -8.37
C THR A 167 2.24 -2.34 -9.37
N VAL A 168 1.46 -1.27 -9.47
CA VAL A 168 0.47 -1.04 -10.54
C VAL A 168 0.77 0.27 -11.24
N ASP A 169 0.31 0.41 -12.49
CA ASP A 169 0.46 1.67 -13.23
C ASP A 169 -0.11 2.86 -12.44
N ILE A 170 0.47 4.05 -12.60
CA ILE A 170 -0.03 5.28 -11.96
C ILE A 170 -1.50 5.52 -12.36
N ALA A 171 -2.36 5.79 -11.38
CA ALA A 171 -3.79 5.99 -11.62
C ALA A 171 -4.05 7.17 -12.57
N ARG A 172 -4.95 6.95 -13.54
CA ARG A 172 -5.50 8.00 -14.41
C ARG A 172 -6.96 8.19 -14.07
N PHE A 173 -7.38 9.44 -13.86
CA PHE A 173 -8.73 9.76 -13.41
C PHE A 173 -9.54 10.44 -14.52
N ASP A 174 -10.84 10.13 -14.61
CA ASP A 174 -11.79 10.92 -15.40
C ASP A 174 -12.30 12.16 -14.63
N SER A 175 -13.23 12.89 -15.25
CA SER A 175 -13.84 14.09 -14.66
C SER A 175 -14.69 13.81 -13.42
N SER A 176 -15.13 12.58 -13.21
CA SER A 176 -15.87 12.14 -12.01
C SER A 176 -14.96 11.58 -10.93
N GLY A 177 -13.64 11.57 -11.14
CA GLY A 177 -12.66 11.05 -10.20
C GLY A 177 -12.56 9.52 -10.19
N GLN A 178 -13.08 8.82 -11.21
CA GLN A 178 -12.93 7.37 -11.35
C GLN A 178 -11.61 7.02 -12.00
N ILE A 179 -10.99 5.90 -11.58
CA ILE A 179 -9.76 5.40 -12.19
C ILE A 179 -10.08 4.69 -13.52
N VAL A 180 -9.57 5.21 -14.63
CA VAL A 180 -9.93 4.74 -15.99
C VAL A 180 -8.90 3.84 -16.67
N ASN A 181 -7.69 3.71 -16.11
CA ASN A 181 -6.61 2.92 -16.73
C ASN A 181 -6.48 1.49 -16.19
N TRP A 182 -7.51 0.97 -15.52
CA TRP A 182 -7.64 -0.45 -15.17
C TRP A 182 -6.37 -1.03 -14.53
N GLN A 183 -5.89 -0.43 -13.44
CA GLN A 183 -4.67 -0.85 -12.73
C GLN A 183 -4.68 -2.36 -12.44
N ARG A 184 -4.04 -3.16 -13.31
CA ARG A 184 -4.12 -4.62 -13.26
C ARG A 184 -3.19 -5.16 -12.20
N LEU A 185 -3.75 -5.92 -11.26
CA LEU A 185 -2.95 -6.65 -10.29
C LEU A 185 -2.37 -7.93 -10.91
N PRO A 186 -1.14 -8.31 -10.55
CA PRO A 186 -0.60 -9.62 -10.88
C PRO A 186 -1.51 -10.74 -10.40
N ARG A 187 -1.63 -11.80 -11.20
CA ARG A 187 -2.50 -12.95 -10.91
C ARG A 187 -2.23 -13.55 -9.52
N ARG A 188 -0.95 -13.67 -9.15
CA ARG A 188 -0.50 -14.19 -7.84
C ARG A 188 -1.19 -13.50 -6.65
N VAL A 189 -1.35 -12.17 -6.70
CA VAL A 189 -1.95 -11.40 -5.59
C VAL A 189 -3.39 -11.82 -5.32
N THR A 190 -4.15 -12.07 -6.39
CA THR A 190 -5.53 -12.52 -6.24
C THR A 190 -5.59 -13.99 -5.80
N GLU A 191 -4.68 -14.83 -6.28
CA GLU A 191 -4.58 -16.24 -5.89
C GLU A 191 -4.16 -16.40 -4.43
N ASP A 192 -3.12 -15.69 -3.99
CA ASP A 192 -2.63 -15.69 -2.61
C ASP A 192 -3.71 -15.17 -1.65
N LEU A 193 -4.40 -14.08 -2.02
CA LEU A 193 -5.53 -13.57 -1.25
C LEU A 193 -6.62 -14.65 -1.12
N ILE A 194 -7.03 -15.30 -2.21
CA ILE A 194 -8.04 -16.37 -2.17
C ILE A 194 -7.56 -17.61 -1.37
N ALA A 195 -6.25 -17.87 -1.35
CA ALA A 195 -5.64 -18.96 -0.58
C ALA A 195 -5.55 -18.69 0.93
N GLY A 196 -6.05 -17.55 1.39
CA GLY A 196 -6.03 -17.16 2.80
C GLY A 196 -4.99 -16.09 3.13
N GLY A 197 -4.45 -15.40 2.13
CA GLY A 197 -3.51 -14.29 2.29
C GLY A 197 -4.16 -12.97 2.71
N ALA A 198 -3.33 -11.94 2.86
CA ALA A 198 -3.75 -10.58 3.16
C ALA A 198 -3.25 -9.58 2.11
N VAL A 199 -4.08 -8.59 1.77
CA VAL A 199 -3.72 -7.52 0.82
C VAL A 199 -4.06 -6.15 1.41
N LEU A 200 -3.12 -5.21 1.35
CA LEU A 200 -3.35 -3.80 1.69
C LEU A 200 -3.65 -3.01 0.42
N TRP A 201 -4.82 -2.40 0.35
CA TRP A 201 -5.28 -1.66 -0.82
C TRP A 201 -5.78 -0.27 -0.46
N PHE A 202 -5.32 0.72 -1.23
CA PHE A 202 -5.65 2.12 -1.08
C PHE A 202 -6.36 2.63 -2.35
N PRO A 203 -7.69 2.48 -2.45
CA PRO A 203 -8.42 2.69 -3.71
C PRO A 203 -8.41 4.14 -4.22
N GLN A 204 -8.05 5.13 -3.40
CA GLN A 204 -7.99 6.54 -3.81
C GLN A 204 -6.99 6.78 -4.95
N GLY A 205 -5.93 5.97 -5.05
CA GLY A 205 -4.92 6.09 -6.11
C GLY A 205 -4.16 7.43 -6.12
N LYS A 206 -4.27 8.23 -5.06
CA LYS A 206 -3.56 9.49 -4.85
C LYS A 206 -3.60 9.83 -3.36
N HIS A 207 -2.69 10.68 -2.91
CA HIS A 207 -2.71 11.17 -1.54
C HIS A 207 -3.80 12.24 -1.38
N GLU A 208 -4.62 12.14 -0.34
CA GLU A 208 -5.76 13.02 -0.05
C GLU A 208 -5.68 13.61 1.36
N GLU A 209 -6.40 14.70 1.61
CA GLU A 209 -6.52 15.22 2.99
C GLU A 209 -7.09 14.15 3.94
N PRO A 210 -6.71 14.11 5.23
CA PRO A 210 -7.20 13.10 6.18
C PRO A 210 -8.73 13.02 6.30
N SER A 211 -9.43 14.13 6.05
CA SER A 211 -10.90 14.22 6.05
C SER A 211 -11.53 13.85 4.71
N ASN A 212 -10.75 13.78 3.62
CA ASN A 212 -11.27 13.43 2.31
C ASN A 212 -11.21 11.91 2.09
N LEU A 213 -12.31 11.25 2.44
CA LEU A 213 -12.48 9.79 2.31
C LEU A 213 -13.12 9.37 0.99
N ALA A 214 -13.20 10.26 0.00
CA ALA A 214 -13.79 9.93 -1.30
C ALA A 214 -13.02 8.79 -1.98
N MET A 215 -13.75 7.77 -2.40
CA MET A 215 -13.24 6.58 -3.09
C MET A 215 -13.89 6.46 -4.47
N PRO A 216 -13.24 5.80 -5.46
CA PRO A 216 -13.91 5.43 -6.70
C PRO A 216 -15.15 4.57 -6.42
N GLU A 217 -16.33 5.11 -6.72
CA GLU A 217 -17.64 4.49 -6.46
C GLU A 217 -17.80 3.11 -7.13
N LYS A 218 -17.25 2.94 -8.35
CA LYS A 218 -17.40 1.70 -9.14
C LYS A 218 -16.07 0.95 -9.18
N SER A 219 -15.95 -0.07 -8.35
CA SER A 219 -14.79 -0.98 -8.37
C SER A 219 -14.95 -2.05 -9.45
N GLU A 220 -14.69 -1.72 -10.72
CA GLU A 220 -14.64 -2.71 -11.82
C GLU A 220 -13.38 -3.62 -11.76
N GLY A 221 -12.56 -3.47 -10.72
CA GLY A 221 -11.27 -4.16 -10.55
C GLY A 221 -11.29 -5.27 -9.50
N LEU A 222 -10.47 -5.10 -8.45
CA LEU A 222 -10.21 -6.13 -7.43
C LEU A 222 -11.49 -6.63 -6.74
N LEU A 223 -12.38 -5.74 -6.28
CA LEU A 223 -13.59 -6.15 -5.55
C LEU A 223 -14.57 -6.93 -6.42
N THR A 224 -14.73 -6.56 -7.70
CA THR A 224 -15.57 -7.33 -8.63
C THR A 224 -15.08 -8.76 -8.80
N LYS A 225 -13.77 -9.01 -8.76
CA LYS A 225 -13.20 -10.38 -8.82
C LYS A 225 -13.39 -11.18 -7.54
N LEU A 226 -13.50 -10.50 -6.40
CA LEU A 226 -13.57 -11.11 -5.07
C LEU A 226 -15.00 -11.27 -4.55
N LYS A 227 -16.00 -10.65 -5.18
CA LYS A 227 -17.37 -10.56 -4.67
C LYS A 227 -18.02 -11.90 -4.29
N ASP A 228 -17.69 -12.97 -5.02
CA ASP A 228 -18.21 -14.33 -4.80
C ASP A 228 -17.21 -15.22 -4.04
N LYS A 229 -16.15 -14.65 -3.47
CA LYS A 229 -15.11 -15.34 -2.71
C LYS A 229 -15.32 -15.10 -1.21
N ASP A 230 -14.93 -16.07 -0.39
CA ASP A 230 -14.95 -15.90 1.07
C ASP A 230 -13.80 -15.00 1.53
N VAL A 231 -13.98 -13.69 1.34
CA VAL A 231 -12.99 -12.65 1.66
C VAL A 231 -13.61 -11.69 2.68
N LYS A 232 -12.86 -11.44 3.74
CA LYS A 232 -13.17 -10.41 4.72
C LYS A 232 -12.58 -9.07 4.28
N LEU A 233 -13.36 -8.02 4.41
CA LEU A 233 -12.93 -6.64 4.24
C LEU A 233 -12.71 -6.03 5.62
N VAL A 234 -11.62 -5.29 5.78
CA VAL A 234 -11.32 -4.49 6.96
C VAL A 234 -11.06 -3.06 6.51
N ALA A 235 -11.83 -2.09 6.99
CA ALA A 235 -11.56 -0.69 6.73
C ALA A 235 -10.41 -0.21 7.61
N MET A 236 -9.51 0.59 7.04
CA MET A 236 -8.38 1.20 7.75
C MET A 236 -8.42 2.71 7.61
N ARG A 237 -8.37 3.44 8.72
CA ARG A 237 -8.26 4.91 8.67
C ARG A 237 -6.90 5.37 9.21
N PHE A 238 -6.24 6.23 8.44
CA PHE A 238 -4.99 6.87 8.80
C PHE A 238 -5.21 8.36 9.05
N VAL A 239 -4.90 8.82 10.26
CA VAL A 239 -5.05 10.22 10.67
C VAL A 239 -3.72 10.72 11.23
N PRO A 240 -2.95 11.53 10.48
CA PRO A 240 -1.75 12.18 11.01
C PRO A 240 -2.16 13.18 12.10
N ALA A 241 -1.34 13.32 13.13
CA ALA A 241 -1.55 14.36 14.13
C ALA A 241 -1.24 15.76 13.58
N ASP A 242 -1.86 16.79 14.16
CA ASP A 242 -1.63 18.19 13.81
C ASP A 242 -0.15 18.60 13.92
N LYS A 243 0.59 17.94 14.83
CA LYS A 243 2.03 18.05 14.98
C LYS A 243 2.65 16.67 14.80
N LEU A 244 3.39 16.49 13.71
CA LEU A 244 4.29 15.35 13.52
C LEU A 244 5.32 15.30 14.67
N PRO A 245 5.86 14.11 14.99
CA PRO A 245 5.83 12.87 14.21
C PRO A 245 4.86 11.81 14.80
N SER A 246 3.54 11.99 14.70
CA SER A 246 2.61 10.93 15.12
C SER A 246 1.45 10.71 14.16
N MET A 247 0.91 9.49 14.18
CA MET A 247 -0.22 9.07 13.36
C MET A 247 -1.10 8.07 14.10
N SER A 248 -2.41 8.24 14.00
CA SER A 248 -3.38 7.24 14.44
C SER A 248 -3.77 6.32 13.29
N ILE A 249 -3.84 5.02 13.58
CA ILE A 249 -4.29 3.96 12.68
C ILE A 249 -5.48 3.26 13.33
N PHE A 250 -6.60 3.22 12.62
CA PHE A 250 -7.85 2.62 13.09
C PHE A 250 -8.23 1.45 12.19
N PHE A 251 -8.73 0.36 12.77
CA PHE A 251 -9.23 -0.82 12.05
C PHE A 251 -10.69 -1.08 12.40
N SER A 252 -11.55 -1.26 11.40
CA SER A 252 -12.95 -1.68 11.62
C SER A 252 -13.05 -3.15 11.98
N ASP A 253 -14.23 -3.56 12.45
CA ASP A 253 -14.64 -4.96 12.41
C ASP A 253 -14.48 -5.54 11.00
N ALA A 254 -14.05 -6.80 10.94
CA ALA A 254 -13.97 -7.53 9.69
C ALA A 254 -15.35 -7.95 9.21
N VAL A 255 -15.67 -7.64 7.96
CA VAL A 255 -16.97 -7.93 7.34
C VAL A 255 -16.78 -8.76 6.07
N HIS A 256 -17.61 -9.78 5.86
CA HIS A 256 -17.56 -10.52 4.59
C HIS A 256 -17.95 -9.60 3.42
N ILE A 257 -17.24 -9.70 2.29
CA ILE A 257 -17.49 -8.89 1.09
C ILE A 257 -18.96 -8.97 0.62
N GLN A 258 -19.61 -10.11 0.84
CA GLN A 258 -21.03 -10.34 0.52
C GLN A 258 -22.00 -9.48 1.34
N ALA A 259 -21.60 -9.00 2.51
CA ALA A 259 -22.44 -8.19 3.38
C ALA A 259 -22.45 -6.69 2.98
N ILE A 260 -21.56 -6.28 2.07
CA ILE A 260 -21.60 -4.94 1.48
C ILE A 260 -22.66 -4.92 0.37
N PRO A 261 -23.45 -3.84 0.22
CA PRO A 261 -24.38 -3.71 -0.90
C PRO A 261 -23.69 -3.88 -2.26
N GLN A 262 -24.35 -4.58 -3.18
CA GLN A 262 -23.80 -4.89 -4.51
C GLN A 262 -24.74 -4.54 -5.67
N PRO A 263 -25.11 -3.25 -5.86
CA PRO A 263 -25.92 -2.84 -7.00
C PRO A 263 -25.24 -3.25 -8.31
N GLU A 264 -26.01 -3.81 -9.25
CA GLU A 264 -25.51 -4.31 -10.54
C GLU A 264 -24.37 -5.36 -10.40
N GLY A 265 -24.31 -6.06 -9.27
CA GLY A 265 -23.30 -7.08 -8.99
C GLY A 265 -21.90 -6.52 -8.74
N ARG A 266 -21.80 -5.27 -8.27
CA ARG A 266 -20.55 -4.55 -7.95
C ARG A 266 -20.58 -4.04 -6.52
N VAL A 267 -19.51 -4.25 -5.77
CA VAL A 267 -19.39 -3.75 -4.38
C VAL A 267 -19.52 -2.23 -4.34
N ASP A 268 -20.49 -1.74 -3.57
CA ASP A 268 -20.74 -0.32 -3.34
C ASP A 268 -19.71 0.27 -2.38
N MET A 269 -18.72 0.96 -2.94
CA MET A 269 -17.66 1.59 -2.16
C MET A 269 -18.15 2.76 -1.31
N ALA A 270 -19.20 3.48 -1.74
CA ALA A 270 -19.76 4.57 -0.94
C ALA A 270 -20.44 4.02 0.32
N ALA A 271 -21.20 2.92 0.19
CA ALA A 271 -21.79 2.24 1.33
C ALA A 271 -20.72 1.64 2.27
N PHE A 272 -19.63 1.09 1.73
CA PHE A 272 -18.51 0.62 2.54
C PHE A 272 -17.88 1.76 3.35
N VAL A 273 -17.58 2.89 2.71
CA VAL A 273 -16.97 4.05 3.35
C VAL A 273 -17.86 4.58 4.47
N ALA A 274 -19.14 4.84 4.19
CA ALA A 274 -20.07 5.41 5.17
C ALA A 274 -20.29 4.52 6.41
N ARG A 275 -20.26 3.19 6.24
CA ARG A 275 -20.51 2.24 7.34
C ARG A 275 -19.26 1.86 8.12
N TYR A 276 -18.11 1.75 7.47
CA TYR A 276 -16.93 1.12 8.06
C TYR A 276 -15.70 2.02 8.13
N LEU A 277 -15.54 3.02 7.25
CA LEU A 277 -14.35 3.87 7.22
C LEU A 277 -14.56 5.23 7.90
N GLU A 278 -15.64 5.93 7.53
CA GLU A 278 -15.98 7.25 8.09
C GLU A 278 -16.18 7.24 9.62
N PRO A 279 -16.78 6.20 10.24
CA PRO A 279 -16.92 6.13 11.69
C PRO A 279 -15.62 5.90 12.46
N LEU A 280 -14.54 5.49 11.80
CA LEU A 280 -13.26 5.24 12.46
C LEU A 280 -12.58 6.55 12.83
N GLY A 281 -12.06 6.67 14.05
CA GLY A 281 -11.35 7.87 14.50
C GLY A 281 -12.24 9.09 14.74
N PRO A 282 -11.64 10.25 15.06
CA PRO A 282 -12.38 11.43 15.47
C PRO A 282 -13.26 11.98 14.32
N LYS A 283 -14.48 12.41 14.68
CA LYS A 283 -15.34 13.19 13.78
C LYS A 283 -14.71 14.58 13.63
N SER A 284 -14.04 14.81 12.51
CA SER A 284 -13.49 16.11 12.11
C SER A 284 -14.61 17.07 11.73
#